data_AF-A0A1F8PYK8-F1
#
_entry.id   AF-A0A1F8PYK8-F1
#
_cell.length_a   1.000
_cell.length_b   1.000
_cell.length_c   1.000
_cell.angle_alpha   90.00
_cell.angle_beta   90.00
_cell.angle_gamma   90.00
#
_symmetry.space_group_name_H-M   'P 1'
#
loop_
_entity.id
_entity.type
_entity.pdbx_description
1 polymer ?
#
loop_
_entity_poly.entity_id
_entity_poly.type
_entity_poly.pdbx_seq_one_letter_code
_entity_poly.pdbx_strand_id
1 'polypeptide(L)' 'MGPGGHYLGQRHTRTHIRESLVRGVTHQIGEDGKYRDPRQVAIEKVDWIRKNHQPQPLETDKQAELRRILAAADKELHKG' A
#
# COMPACT_ATOMS: atom_id res chain seq x y z
N MET A 1 -9.86 5.65 -33.72
CA MET A 1 -8.72 4.81 -34.16
C MET A 1 -9.30 3.59 -34.87
N GLY A 2 -8.78 3.21 -36.03
CA GLY A 2 -9.29 2.11 -36.86
C GLY A 2 -8.66 0.74 -36.53
N PRO A 3 -9.03 -0.32 -37.28
CA PRO A 3 -8.51 -1.67 -37.06
C PRO A 3 -6.97 -1.72 -37.18
N GLY A 4 -6.29 -2.26 -36.16
CA GLY A 4 -4.84 -2.43 -36.11
C GLY A 4 -4.03 -1.25 -35.55
N GLY A 5 -4.65 -0.12 -35.20
CA GLY A 5 -3.96 1.04 -34.61
C GLY A 5 -3.76 0.96 -33.09
N HIS A 6 -2.80 1.72 -32.55
CA HIS A 6 -2.57 1.87 -31.11
C HIS A 6 -2.87 3.29 -30.61
N TYR A 7 -3.18 3.42 -29.31
CA TYR A 7 -3.55 4.71 -28.71
C TYR A 7 -2.36 5.52 -28.18
N LEU A 8 -1.12 4.99 -28.22
CA LEU A 8 0.07 5.65 -27.65
C LEU A 8 0.34 7.08 -28.17
N GLY A 9 -0.03 7.37 -29.42
CA GLY A 9 0.13 8.70 -30.02
C GLY A 9 -0.98 9.71 -29.70
N GLN A 10 -2.11 9.24 -29.14
CA GLN A 10 -3.24 10.12 -28.82
C GLN A 10 -2.87 11.09 -27.71
N ARG A 11 -3.29 12.36 -27.86
CA ARG A 11 -3.08 13.41 -26.84
C ARG A 11 -3.55 12.93 -25.46
N HIS A 12 -4.74 12.35 -25.38
CA HIS A 12 -5.29 11.82 -24.14
C HIS A 12 -4.38 10.78 -23.49
N THR A 13 -3.91 9.78 -24.27
CA THR A 13 -3.00 8.75 -23.76
C THR A 13 -1.66 9.35 -23.34
N ARG A 14 -1.05 10.22 -24.15
CA ARG A 14 0.22 10.88 -23.79
C ARG A 14 0.13 11.69 -22.50
N THR A 15 -1.00 12.34 -22.25
CA THR A 15 -1.25 13.10 -21.03
C THR A 15 -1.33 12.20 -19.79
N HIS A 16 -2.02 11.06 -19.87
CA HIS A 16 -2.35 10.25 -18.69
C HIS A 16 -1.50 8.99 -18.52
N ILE A 17 -0.65 8.61 -19.49
CA ILE A 17 0.11 7.35 -19.46
C ILE A 17 1.07 7.23 -18.26
N ARG A 18 1.49 8.35 -17.66
CA ARG A 18 2.33 8.34 -16.45
C ARG A 18 1.54 8.04 -15.17
N GLU A 19 0.23 8.27 -15.20
CA GLU A 19 -0.69 8.07 -14.07
C GLU A 19 -1.51 6.79 -14.23
N SER A 20 -1.50 6.18 -15.43
CA SER A 20 -2.31 4.99 -15.72
C SER A 20 -1.87 3.73 -14.98
N LEU A 21 -0.72 3.76 -14.30
CA LEU A 21 -0.21 2.64 -13.50
C LEU A 21 0.43 3.15 -12.21
N VAL A 22 -0.11 2.71 -11.08
CA VAL A 22 0.58 2.81 -9.79
C VAL A 22 1.55 1.64 -9.67
N ARG A 23 2.85 1.92 -9.62
CA ARG A 23 3.89 0.89 -9.52
C ARG A 23 3.87 0.23 -8.14
N GLY A 24 3.72 -1.09 -8.15
CA GLY A 24 3.78 -1.94 -6.96
C GLY A 24 5.05 -2.78 -6.88
N VAL A 25 5.02 -3.80 -6.02
CA VAL A 25 6.16 -4.68 -5.72
C VAL A 25 6.70 -5.45 -6.94
N THR A 26 5.87 -5.69 -7.96
CA THR A 26 6.23 -6.40 -9.19
C THR A 26 6.87 -5.51 -10.25
N HIS A 27 6.95 -4.19 -10.03
CA HIS A 27 7.35 -3.21 -11.05
C HIS A 27 8.68 -2.51 -10.73
N GLN A 28 9.45 -3.04 -9.77
CA GLN A 28 10.75 -2.50 -9.38
C GLN A 28 11.84 -2.98 -10.35
N ILE A 29 12.55 -2.02 -10.93
CA ILE A 29 13.65 -2.25 -11.87
C ILE A 29 14.96 -2.12 -11.09
N GLY A 30 15.83 -3.13 -11.19
CA GLY A 30 17.17 -3.13 -10.60
C GLY A 30 18.17 -2.34 -11.41
N GLU A 31 19.40 -2.19 -10.89
CA GLU A 31 20.49 -1.48 -11.56
C GLU A 31 20.90 -2.15 -12.90
N ASP A 32 20.63 -3.44 -13.03
CA ASP A 32 20.85 -4.23 -14.25
C ASP A 32 19.74 -4.04 -15.31
N GLY A 33 18.75 -3.19 -15.03
CA GLY A 33 17.60 -2.93 -15.90
C GLY A 33 16.54 -4.03 -15.91
N LYS A 34 16.67 -5.08 -15.09
CA LYS A 34 15.69 -6.16 -14.99
C LYS A 34 14.72 -5.94 -13.83
N TYR A 35 13.57 -6.61 -13.88
CA TYR A 35 12.68 -6.63 -12.73
C TYR A 35 13.32 -7.40 -11.57
N ARG A 36 13.27 -6.79 -10.38
CA ARG A 36 13.70 -7.44 -9.14
C ARG A 36 12.71 -8.53 -8.74
N ASP A 37 13.19 -9.49 -7.93
CA ASP A 37 12.32 -10.50 -7.33
C ASP A 37 11.21 -9.83 -6.48
N PRO A 38 9.91 -10.01 -6.81
CA PRO A 38 8.82 -9.34 -6.12
C PRO A 38 8.75 -9.68 -4.62
N ARG A 39 9.15 -10.89 -4.22
CA ARG A 39 9.14 -11.30 -2.81
C ARG A 39 10.17 -10.53 -2.01
N GLN A 40 11.40 -10.42 -2.52
CA GLN A 40 12.43 -9.60 -1.90
C GLN A 40 11.99 -8.13 -1.77
N VAL A 41 11.45 -7.55 -2.85
CA VAL A 41 10.93 -6.16 -2.86
C VAL A 41 9.84 -5.96 -1.80
N ALA A 42 8.91 -6.92 -1.66
CA ALA A 42 7.86 -6.85 -0.67
C ALA A 42 8.41 -6.83 0.77
N ILE A 43 9.38 -7.68 1.07
CA ILE A 43 10.04 -7.74 2.39
C ILE A 43 10.73 -6.41 2.70
N GLU A 44 11.53 -5.89 1.77
CA GLU A 44 12.22 -4.60 1.94
C GLU A 44 11.23 -3.46 2.16
N LYS A 45 10.11 -3.45 1.42
CA LYS A 45 9.07 -2.43 1.57
C LYS A 45 8.39 -2.52 2.93
N VAL A 46 8.10 -3.72 3.43
CA VAL A 46 7.55 -3.92 4.78
C VAL A 46 8.51 -3.40 5.84
N ASP A 47 9.80 -3.73 5.73
CA ASP A 47 10.81 -3.25 6.68
C ASP A 47 10.92 -1.72 6.66
N TRP A 48 10.87 -1.10 5.47
CA TRP A 48 10.83 0.35 5.37
C TRP A 48 9.57 0.94 6.02
N ILE A 49 8.38 0.39 5.77
CA ILE A 49 7.14 0.87 6.40
C ILE A 49 7.23 0.77 7.91
N ARG A 50 7.67 -0.38 8.46
CA ARG A 50 7.80 -0.59 9.90
C ARG A 50 8.77 0.40 10.55
N LYS A 51 9.85 0.77 9.85
CA LYS A 51 10.86 1.71 10.36
C LYS A 51 10.43 3.18 10.27
N ASN A 52 9.65 3.55 9.24
CA ASN A 52 9.44 4.95 8.89
C ASN A 52 8.00 5.43 9.10
N HIS A 53 7.02 4.53 9.18
CA HIS A 53 5.63 4.91 9.36
C HIS A 53 5.29 4.96 10.85
N GLN A 54 5.07 6.18 11.35
CA GLN A 54 4.50 6.44 12.66
C GLN A 54 3.06 6.95 12.46
N PRO A 55 2.03 6.12 12.70
CA PRO A 55 0.65 6.57 12.59
C PRO A 55 0.38 7.74 13.55
N GLN A 56 -0.41 8.70 13.11
CA GLN A 56 -0.89 9.74 14.02
C GLN A 56 -1.69 9.07 15.15
N PRO A 57 -1.34 9.33 16.43
CA PRO A 57 -2.10 8.79 17.54
C PRO A 57 -3.56 9.25 17.51
N LEU A 58 -4.46 8.38 17.97
CA LEU A 58 -5.86 8.76 18.19
C LEU A 58 -5.96 9.78 19.34
N GLU A 59 -7.02 10.59 19.33
CA GLU A 59 -7.34 11.46 20.47
C GLU A 59 -7.45 10.66 21.78
N THR A 60 -6.98 11.25 22.87
CA THR A 60 -6.86 10.59 24.18
C THR A 60 -8.17 9.94 24.64
N ASP A 61 -9.30 10.64 24.48
CA ASP A 61 -10.63 10.17 24.88
C ASP A 61 -11.05 8.92 24.08
N LYS A 62 -10.75 8.89 22.78
CA LYS A 62 -11.02 7.74 21.92
C LYS A 62 -10.14 6.55 22.29
N GLN A 63 -8.88 6.78 22.66
CA GLN A 63 -8.02 5.71 23.15
C GLN A 63 -8.52 5.15 24.48
N ALA A 64 -8.99 6.01 25.39
CA ALA A 64 -9.54 5.60 26.67
C ALA A 64 -10.79 4.73 26.49
N GLU A 65 -11.68 5.14 25.59
CA GLU A 65 -12.89 4.37 25.30
C GLU A 65 -12.57 3.00 24.65
N LEU A 66 -11.64 2.96 23.69
CA LEU A 66 -11.19 1.68 23.11
C LEU A 66 -10.62 0.73 24.18
N ARG A 67 -9.82 1.24 25.12
CA ARG A 67 -9.29 0.43 26.23
C ARG A 67 -10.41 -0.11 27.12
N ARG A 68 -11.43 0.70 27.40
CA ARG A 68 -12.60 0.27 28.19
C ARG A 68 -13.36 -0.85 27.48
N ILE A 69 -13.61 -0.71 26.18
CA ILE A 69 -14.32 -1.72 25.37
C ILE A 69 -13.56 -3.05 25.37
N LEU A 70 -12.24 -3.01 25.12
CA LEU A 70 -11.40 -4.21 25.13
C LEU A 70 -11.42 -4.90 26.49
N ALA A 71 -11.29 -4.15 27.59
CA ALA A 71 -11.32 -4.72 28.94
C ALA A 71 -12.68 -5.35 29.29
N ALA A 72 -13.78 -4.82 28.77
CA ALA A 72 -15.10 -5.43 28.93
C ALA A 72 -15.21 -6.73 28.13
N ALA A 73 -14.76 -6.72 26.87
CA ALA A 73 -14.76 -7.91 26.02
C ALA A 73 -13.90 -9.04 26.59
N ASP A 74 -12.69 -8.74 27.08
CA ASP A 74 -11.82 -9.73 27.71
C ASP A 74 -12.50 -10.39 28.91
N LYS A 75 -13.18 -9.62 29.76
CA LYS A 75 -13.92 -10.16 30.90
C LYS A 75 -15.05 -11.09 30.48
N GLU A 76 -15.76 -10.79 29.39
CA GLU A 76 -16.82 -11.65 28.89
C GLU A 76 -16.27 -12.93 28.26
N LEU A 77 -15.16 -12.85 27.54
CA LEU A 77 -14.51 -14.03 26.92
C LEU A 77 -13.92 -15.01 27.94
N HIS A 78 -13.50 -14.55 29.12
CA HIS A 78 -12.95 -15.40 30.18
C HIS A 78 -13.99 -15.93 31.17
N LYS A 79 -15.27 -15.59 31.00
CA LYS A 79 -16.38 -16.11 31.83
C LYS A 79 -17.05 -17.35 31.24
N GLY A 80 -16.69 -17.75 30.01
CA GLY A 80 -17.13 -18.99 29.36
C GLY A 80 -16.06 -20.08 29.45
#